data_AF-A0A3D6BB06-F1
#
_entry.id   AF-A0A3D6BB06-F1
#
_cell.length_a   1.000
_cell.length_b   1.000
_cell.length_c   1.000
_cell.angle_alpha   90.00
_cell.angle_beta   90.00
_cell.angle_gamma   90.00
#
_symmetry.space_group_name_H-M   'P 1'
#
loop_
_entity.id
_entity.type
_entity.pdbx_description
1 polymer ?
#
loop_
_entity_poly.entity_id
_entity_poly.type
_entity_poly.pdbx_seq_one_letter_code
_entity_poly.pdbx_strand_id
1 'polypeptide(L)'
;MFTKAIVRIPCKNLVNGLTASNLGKPDYESAIIQHQKYVQTLKDCGLDVIILDADEHYPDSTFVEDTALLIPKCAIITNPGAPSRKDEIIKMKKVLIGLFGNLEEIKDPGTLEAGDVMMVGTHYYIGLSERTNSRGANQLIAILNQFGMTGSTVSFKEGLHLKSGVSYLENNNLLVTGKFIDKPEFRKFNLITVDQDESYAANSIWINGNVLVPQGFPKTRKKIESAGYKIIEVDVSEFRKLDGGLSCLSLRF
;
A
#
# COMPACT_ATOMS: atom_id res chain seq x y z
N MET A 1 4.32 -1.98 16.57
CA MET A 1 4.21 -0.53 16.33
C MET A 1 5.22 -0.17 15.28
N PHE A 2 4.84 0.68 14.34
CA PHE A 2 5.74 1.21 13.31
C PHE A 2 6.56 2.36 13.89
N THR A 3 7.80 2.50 13.44
CA THR A 3 8.73 3.54 13.90
C THR A 3 9.19 4.46 12.77
N LYS A 4 9.16 3.98 11.53
CA LYS A 4 9.62 4.71 10.35
C LYS A 4 8.63 4.59 9.21
N ALA A 5 8.68 5.59 8.33
CA ALA A 5 8.09 5.48 7.00
C ALA A 5 9.03 6.05 5.94
N ILE A 6 8.92 5.53 4.72
CA ILE A 6 9.54 6.10 3.52
C ILE A 6 8.42 6.62 2.64
N VAL A 7 8.57 7.85 2.15
CA VAL A 7 7.67 8.50 1.18
C VAL A 7 8.52 9.10 0.05
N ARG A 8 7.90 9.43 -1.08
CA ARG A 8 8.57 10.19 -2.15
C ARG A 8 7.71 11.38 -2.57
N ILE A 9 8.34 12.55 -2.63
CA ILE A 9 7.69 13.78 -3.10
C ILE A 9 7.15 13.56 -4.53
N PRO A 10 5.88 13.90 -4.80
CA PRO A 10 5.33 13.87 -6.16
C PRO A 10 6.12 14.78 -7.10
N CYS A 11 6.40 14.31 -8.32
CA CYS A 11 7.04 15.11 -9.36
C CYS A 11 6.01 15.92 -10.16
N LYS A 12 6.44 16.94 -10.92
CA LYS A 12 5.52 17.73 -11.76
C LYS A 12 4.89 16.86 -12.85
N ASN A 13 5.64 15.88 -13.33
CA ASN A 13 5.15 14.90 -14.31
C ASN A 13 4.08 13.94 -13.77
N LEU A 14 3.70 14.00 -12.48
CA LEU A 14 2.55 13.28 -11.89
C LEU A 14 1.27 13.42 -12.74
N VAL A 15 1.07 14.57 -13.40
CA VAL A 15 -0.08 14.82 -14.29
C VAL A 15 -0.20 13.86 -15.47
N ASN A 16 0.84 13.08 -15.74
CA ASN A 16 0.93 12.05 -16.77
C ASN A 16 1.04 10.62 -16.18
N GLY A 17 0.73 10.44 -14.89
CA GLY A 17 0.72 9.13 -14.23
C GLY A 17 -0.28 8.15 -14.83
N LEU A 18 -0.05 6.86 -14.58
CA LEU A 18 -0.92 5.80 -15.05
C LEU A 18 -2.28 5.86 -14.34
N THR A 19 -3.37 5.70 -15.09
CA THR A 19 -4.72 5.65 -14.53
C THR A 19 -5.64 4.84 -15.43
N ALA A 20 -6.52 4.06 -14.81
CA ALA A 20 -7.69 3.43 -15.43
C ALA A 20 -8.97 4.19 -15.09
N SER A 21 -8.91 5.23 -14.24
CA SER A 21 -10.04 6.05 -13.86
C SER A 21 -10.35 7.17 -14.88
N ASN A 22 -11.55 7.72 -14.80
CA ASN A 22 -12.01 8.86 -15.61
C ASN A 22 -12.20 10.13 -14.77
N LEU A 23 -11.49 10.26 -13.65
CA LEU A 23 -11.63 11.36 -12.67
C LEU A 23 -10.90 12.65 -13.07
N GLY A 24 -10.35 12.70 -14.30
CA GLY A 24 -9.54 13.80 -14.80
C GLY A 24 -8.06 13.68 -14.41
N LYS A 25 -7.27 14.68 -14.80
CA LYS A 25 -5.85 14.75 -14.44
C LYS A 25 -5.65 15.33 -13.04
N PRO A 26 -4.61 14.90 -12.31
CA PRO A 26 -4.28 15.53 -11.04
C PRO A 26 -3.76 16.95 -11.27
N ASP A 27 -4.02 17.81 -10.31
CA ASP A 27 -3.43 19.14 -10.16
C ASP A 27 -2.19 19.02 -9.26
N TYR A 28 -1.03 19.39 -9.81
CA TYR A 28 0.25 19.20 -9.13
C TYR A 28 0.34 19.97 -7.82
N GLU A 29 -0.09 21.24 -7.81
CA GLU A 29 -0.01 22.09 -6.62
C GLU A 29 -0.87 21.54 -5.48
N SER A 30 -2.09 21.09 -5.81
CA SER A 30 -2.98 20.41 -4.87
C SER A 30 -2.38 19.08 -4.38
N ALA A 31 -1.79 18.27 -5.27
CA ALA A 31 -1.17 17.00 -4.92
C ALA A 31 0.03 17.18 -3.96
N ILE A 32 0.83 18.23 -4.14
CA ILE A 32 1.94 18.56 -3.23
C ILE A 32 1.40 18.92 -1.84
N ILE A 33 0.35 19.73 -1.75
CA ILE A 33 -0.26 20.10 -0.46
C ILE A 33 -0.85 18.86 0.23
N GLN A 34 -1.54 18.00 -0.51
CA GLN A 34 -2.07 16.74 0.00
C GLN A 34 -0.95 15.82 0.51
N HIS A 35 0.13 15.67 -0.25
CA HIS A 35 1.28 14.87 0.17
C HIS A 35 1.97 15.43 1.42
N GLN A 36 2.16 16.74 1.51
CA GLN A 36 2.75 17.38 2.69
C GLN A 36 1.89 17.13 3.95
N LYS A 37 0.56 17.23 3.83
CA LYS A 37 -0.37 16.87 4.91
C LYS A 37 -0.26 15.41 5.28
N TYR A 38 -0.23 14.51 4.30
CA TYR A 38 -0.04 13.07 4.53
C TYR A 38 1.25 12.80 5.32
N VAL A 39 2.38 13.39 4.91
CA VAL A 39 3.66 13.28 5.60
C VAL A 39 3.59 13.80 7.04
N GLN A 40 2.93 14.93 7.26
CA GLN A 40 2.75 15.47 8.61
C GLN A 40 1.91 14.51 9.47
N THR A 41 0.82 13.96 8.93
CA THR A 41 0.00 12.96 9.63
C THR A 41 0.81 11.71 10.01
N LEU A 42 1.70 11.23 9.14
CA LEU A 42 2.59 10.11 9.49
C LEU A 42 3.49 10.45 10.69
N LYS A 43 4.05 11.66 10.73
CA LYS A 43 4.88 12.15 11.85
C LYS A 43 4.07 12.28 13.13
N ASP A 44 2.85 12.81 13.04
CA ASP A 44 1.94 12.95 14.19
C ASP A 44 1.50 11.58 14.75
N CYS A 45 1.49 10.54 13.91
CA CYS A 45 1.33 9.14 14.32
C CYS A 45 2.61 8.50 14.91
N GLY A 46 3.66 9.28 15.13
CA GLY A 46 4.90 8.86 15.79
C GLY A 46 5.93 8.21 14.87
N LEU A 47 5.86 8.44 13.56
CA LEU A 47 6.82 7.91 12.60
C LEU A 47 7.94 8.91 12.31
N ASP A 48 9.17 8.41 12.26
CA ASP A 48 10.29 9.10 11.62
C ASP A 48 10.18 8.92 10.10
N VAL A 49 9.87 10.00 9.37
CA VAL A 49 9.55 9.94 7.94
C VAL A 49 10.76 10.32 7.10
N ILE A 50 11.27 9.34 6.35
CA ILE A 50 12.31 9.49 5.33
C ILE A 50 11.64 9.97 4.04
N ILE A 51 11.94 11.21 3.64
CA ILE A 51 11.35 11.85 2.46
C ILE A 51 12.35 11.77 1.31
N LEU A 52 12.01 11.04 0.26
CA LEU A 52 12.82 10.95 -0.96
C LEU A 52 12.46 12.08 -1.93
N ASP A 53 13.47 12.59 -2.64
CA ASP A 53 13.29 13.61 -3.67
C ASP A 53 12.37 13.13 -4.79
N ALA A 54 11.66 14.07 -5.40
CA ALA A 54 10.84 13.83 -6.59
C ALA A 54 11.70 13.37 -7.77
N ASP A 55 11.08 12.61 -8.67
CA ASP A 55 11.75 12.11 -9.88
C ASP A 55 10.89 12.34 -11.11
N GLU A 56 11.26 13.35 -11.90
CA GLU A 56 10.51 13.76 -13.09
C GLU A 56 10.49 12.67 -14.18
N HIS A 57 11.36 11.66 -14.14
CA HIS A 57 11.34 10.56 -15.12
C HIS A 57 10.21 9.55 -14.87
N TYR A 58 9.68 9.48 -13.64
CA TYR A 58 8.70 8.49 -13.23
C TYR A 58 7.50 9.18 -12.57
N PRO A 59 6.44 9.49 -13.34
CA PRO A 59 5.22 10.13 -12.84
C PRO A 59 4.62 9.49 -11.59
N ASP A 60 4.65 8.17 -11.52
CA ASP A 60 4.03 7.35 -10.47
C ASP A 60 4.97 7.04 -9.30
N SER A 61 6.21 7.58 -9.30
CA SER A 61 7.24 7.23 -8.31
C SER A 61 6.90 7.62 -6.87
N THR A 62 5.90 8.49 -6.67
CA THR A 62 5.34 8.80 -5.34
C THR A 62 4.67 7.58 -4.69
N PHE A 63 4.19 6.63 -5.50
CA PHE A 63 3.58 5.38 -5.04
C PHE A 63 4.65 4.33 -4.69
N VAL A 64 5.42 4.63 -3.64
CA VAL A 64 6.58 3.83 -3.22
C VAL A 64 6.22 2.42 -2.72
N GLU A 65 4.96 2.16 -2.36
CA GLU A 65 4.53 0.87 -1.79
C GLU A 65 4.96 -0.31 -2.67
N ASP A 66 4.77 -0.24 -3.99
CA ASP A 66 5.01 -1.39 -4.85
C ASP A 66 6.48 -1.72 -5.08
N THR A 67 7.40 -0.84 -4.68
CA THR A 67 8.84 -0.98 -4.93
C THR A 67 9.54 -1.95 -3.98
N ALA A 68 8.99 -2.16 -2.78
CA ALA A 68 9.56 -3.04 -1.78
C ALA A 68 8.51 -3.52 -0.76
N LEU A 69 8.73 -4.68 -0.18
CA LEU A 69 8.05 -5.11 1.05
C LEU A 69 9.06 -5.05 2.20
N LEU A 70 8.72 -4.33 3.27
CA LEU A 70 9.58 -4.20 4.44
C LEU A 70 9.06 -5.10 5.56
N ILE A 71 9.95 -5.94 6.08
CA ILE A 71 9.71 -6.83 7.22
C ILE A 71 10.77 -6.55 8.30
N PRO A 72 10.57 -6.90 9.58
CA PRO A 72 11.40 -6.39 10.69
C PRO A 72 12.92 -6.57 10.57
N LYS A 73 13.39 -7.55 9.78
CA LYS A 73 14.82 -7.85 9.61
C LYS A 73 15.30 -7.84 8.16
N CYS A 74 14.44 -7.52 7.20
CA CYS A 74 14.76 -7.60 5.78
C CYS A 74 13.92 -6.62 4.96
N ALA A 75 14.56 -6.02 3.96
CA ALA A 75 13.88 -5.35 2.87
C ALA A 75 13.83 -6.28 1.66
N ILE A 76 12.65 -6.49 1.10
CA ILE A 76 12.45 -7.34 -0.07
C ILE A 76 12.14 -6.43 -1.24
N ILE A 77 13.08 -6.28 -2.18
CA ILE A 77 12.84 -5.56 -3.43
C ILE A 77 11.90 -6.39 -4.29
N THR A 78 10.84 -5.76 -4.78
CA THR A 78 9.84 -6.43 -5.62
C THR A 78 10.33 -6.56 -7.07
N ASN A 79 9.53 -7.21 -7.91
CA ASN A 79 9.73 -7.23 -9.36
C ASN A 79 8.41 -6.80 -10.02
N PRO A 80 8.17 -5.48 -10.16
CA PRO A 80 6.92 -4.95 -10.68
C PRO A 80 6.57 -5.54 -12.05
N GLY A 81 5.28 -5.86 -12.24
CA GLY A 81 4.79 -6.39 -13.51
C GLY A 81 4.75 -5.33 -14.59
N ALA A 82 4.59 -4.05 -14.21
CA ALA A 82 4.58 -2.91 -15.12
C ALA A 82 6.03 -2.53 -15.56
N PRO A 83 6.38 -2.60 -16.87
CA PRO A 83 7.73 -2.30 -17.34
C PRO A 83 8.22 -0.89 -17.00
N SER A 84 7.33 0.10 -17.00
CA SER A 84 7.64 1.50 -16.69
C SER A 84 8.13 1.74 -15.26
N ARG A 85 7.87 0.79 -14.35
CA ARG A 85 8.21 0.90 -12.92
C ARG A 85 9.47 0.13 -12.52
N LYS A 86 10.10 -0.60 -13.45
CA LYS A 86 11.28 -1.43 -13.16
C LYS A 86 12.52 -0.64 -12.73
N ASP A 87 12.60 0.64 -13.04
CA ASP A 87 13.74 1.46 -12.59
C ASP A 87 13.50 2.07 -11.19
N GLU A 88 12.23 2.18 -10.76
CA GLU A 88 11.88 2.70 -9.43
C GLU A 88 12.51 1.85 -8.32
N ILE A 89 12.56 0.52 -8.52
CA ILE A 89 13.17 -0.41 -7.57
C ILE A 89 14.68 -0.19 -7.43
N ILE A 90 15.40 0.28 -8.47
CA ILE A 90 16.84 0.53 -8.41
C ILE A 90 17.13 1.67 -7.43
N LYS A 91 16.32 2.75 -7.50
CA LYS A 91 16.45 3.89 -6.59
C LYS A 91 16.05 3.52 -5.18
N MET A 92 14.95 2.78 -5.02
CA MET A 92 14.52 2.30 -3.70
C MET A 92 15.56 1.37 -3.05
N LYS A 93 16.15 0.46 -3.83
CA LYS A 93 17.20 -0.46 -3.36
C LYS A 93 18.37 0.27 -2.71
N LYS A 94 18.84 1.37 -3.31
CA LYS A 94 19.92 2.20 -2.75
C LYS A 94 19.55 2.78 -1.38
N VAL A 95 18.30 3.21 -1.20
CA VAL A 95 17.78 3.71 0.08
C VAL A 95 17.76 2.58 1.12
N LEU A 96 17.25 1.42 0.74
CA LEU A 96 17.02 0.30 1.67
C LEU A 96 18.31 -0.39 2.14
N ILE A 97 19.38 -0.39 1.33
CA ILE A 97 20.71 -0.88 1.74
C ILE A 97 21.25 -0.14 2.97
N GLY A 98 20.95 1.15 3.11
CA GLY A 98 21.36 1.94 4.28
C GLY A 98 20.50 1.72 5.53
N LEU A 99 19.34 1.06 5.39
CA LEU A 99 18.34 0.93 6.44
C LEU A 99 18.19 -0.51 6.96
N PHE A 100 18.53 -1.51 6.15
CA PHE A 100 18.34 -2.92 6.48
C PHE A 100 19.65 -3.70 6.34
N GLY A 101 19.90 -4.59 7.32
CA GLY A 101 21.06 -5.50 7.27
C GLY A 101 20.89 -6.68 6.30
N ASN A 102 19.64 -7.00 5.93
CA ASN A 102 19.35 -8.03 4.92
C ASN A 102 18.49 -7.44 3.80
N LEU A 103 18.83 -7.81 2.58
CA LEU A 103 18.13 -7.40 1.38
C LEU A 103 17.90 -8.64 0.51
N GLU A 104 16.63 -8.88 0.19
CA GLU A 104 16.20 -9.95 -0.72
C GLU A 104 15.53 -9.34 -1.95
N GLU A 105 15.42 -10.12 -3.03
CA GLU A 105 14.86 -9.65 -4.29
C GLU A 105 13.97 -10.73 -4.92
N ILE A 106 12.80 -10.33 -5.39
CA ILE A 106 12.00 -11.16 -6.29
C ILE A 106 12.69 -11.17 -7.66
N LYS A 107 12.88 -12.35 -8.24
CA LYS A 107 13.61 -12.57 -9.49
C LYS A 107 12.69 -13.08 -10.60
N ASP A 108 13.02 -12.73 -11.84
CA ASP A 108 12.36 -13.28 -13.01
C ASP A 108 12.41 -14.83 -13.01
N PRO A 109 11.35 -15.50 -13.50
CA PRO A 109 10.13 -14.95 -14.09
C PRO A 109 9.00 -14.65 -13.08
N GLY A 110 9.32 -14.50 -11.79
CA GLY A 110 8.36 -14.11 -10.77
C GLY A 110 8.11 -12.61 -10.77
N THR A 111 6.83 -12.19 -10.79
CA THR A 111 6.43 -10.78 -10.66
C THR A 111 5.68 -10.57 -9.36
N LEU A 112 5.88 -9.40 -8.74
CA LEU A 112 5.25 -9.03 -7.48
C LEU A 112 5.18 -7.51 -7.36
N GLU A 113 4.04 -6.99 -6.93
CA GLU A 113 3.84 -5.60 -6.49
C GLU A 113 3.31 -5.62 -5.05
N ALA A 114 3.92 -4.86 -4.13
CA ALA A 114 3.59 -4.97 -2.71
C ALA A 114 2.18 -4.46 -2.36
N GLY A 115 1.51 -3.74 -3.26
CA GLY A 115 0.07 -3.48 -3.22
C GLY A 115 -0.77 -4.75 -3.11
N ASP A 116 -0.29 -5.89 -3.63
CA ASP A 116 -0.93 -7.19 -3.49
C ASP A 116 -0.64 -7.90 -2.16
N VAL A 117 0.20 -7.32 -1.30
CA VAL A 117 0.64 -7.97 -0.05
C VAL A 117 0.02 -7.27 1.15
N MET A 118 -0.80 -8.00 1.90
CA MET A 118 -1.42 -7.55 3.14
C MET A 118 -0.80 -8.28 4.33
N MET A 119 -0.14 -7.51 5.21
CA MET A 119 0.44 -8.01 6.46
C MET A 119 -0.62 -8.14 7.56
N VAL A 120 -0.64 -9.28 8.24
CA VAL A 120 -1.47 -9.58 9.41
C VAL A 120 -0.59 -10.27 10.45
N GLY A 121 -0.07 -9.51 11.42
CA GLY A 121 0.91 -10.03 12.37
C GLY A 121 2.16 -10.56 11.63
N THR A 122 2.46 -11.85 11.79
CA THR A 122 3.58 -12.53 11.10
C THR A 122 3.14 -13.30 9.85
N HIS A 123 1.89 -13.15 9.41
CA HIS A 123 1.36 -13.77 8.20
C HIS A 123 1.12 -12.72 7.10
N TYR A 124 1.41 -13.07 5.85
CA TYR A 124 1.24 -12.20 4.69
C TYR A 124 0.30 -12.84 3.67
N TYR A 125 -0.81 -12.16 3.38
CA TYR A 125 -1.73 -12.53 2.32
C TYR A 125 -1.25 -11.92 1.02
N ILE A 126 -1.09 -12.75 -0.02
CA ILE A 126 -0.51 -12.36 -1.30
C ILE A 126 -1.57 -12.53 -2.39
N GLY A 127 -2.07 -11.42 -2.90
CA GLY A 127 -2.98 -11.38 -4.03
C GLY A 127 -2.35 -11.95 -5.30
N LEU A 128 -3.04 -12.86 -5.98
CA LEU A 128 -2.69 -13.22 -7.35
C LEU A 128 -3.45 -12.31 -8.31
N SER A 129 -2.71 -11.48 -9.03
CA SER A 129 -3.23 -10.42 -9.90
C SER A 129 -2.51 -10.42 -11.25
N GLU A 130 -2.84 -9.47 -12.13
CA GLU A 130 -2.05 -9.25 -13.36
C GLU A 130 -0.62 -8.78 -13.06
N ARG A 131 -0.38 -8.23 -11.86
CA ARG A 131 0.91 -7.68 -11.43
C ARG A 131 1.72 -8.67 -10.61
N THR A 132 1.05 -9.49 -9.80
CA THR A 132 1.67 -10.48 -8.92
C THR A 132 1.32 -11.89 -9.36
N ASN A 133 2.30 -12.61 -9.89
CA ASN A 133 2.11 -13.98 -10.39
C ASN A 133 2.46 -15.04 -9.32
N SER A 134 2.08 -16.29 -9.56
CA SER A 134 2.30 -17.40 -8.62
C SER A 134 3.78 -17.66 -8.32
N ARG A 135 4.69 -17.37 -9.27
CA ARG A 135 6.13 -17.55 -9.08
C ARG A 135 6.70 -16.48 -8.15
N GLY A 136 6.28 -15.22 -8.30
CA GLY A 136 6.65 -14.13 -7.40
C GLY A 136 6.09 -14.34 -6.00
N ALA A 137 4.83 -14.76 -5.89
CA ALA A 137 4.22 -15.12 -4.61
C ALA A 137 4.98 -16.26 -3.89
N ASN A 138 5.35 -17.33 -4.61
CA ASN A 138 6.10 -18.44 -4.04
C ASN A 138 7.51 -18.02 -3.59
N GLN A 139 8.19 -17.14 -4.33
CA GLN A 139 9.47 -16.57 -3.90
C GLN A 139 9.32 -15.75 -2.62
N LEU A 140 8.29 -14.90 -2.55
CA LEU A 140 8.02 -14.13 -1.34
C LEU A 140 7.75 -15.04 -0.14
N ILE A 141 6.93 -16.08 -0.29
CA ILE A 141 6.65 -17.05 0.79
C ILE A 141 7.95 -17.73 1.25
N ALA A 142 8.81 -18.13 0.32
CA ALA A 142 10.10 -18.74 0.66
C ALA A 142 11.00 -17.76 1.45
N ILE A 143 11.07 -16.50 1.05
CA ILE A 143 11.79 -15.45 1.77
C ILE A 143 11.19 -15.24 3.16
N LEU A 144 9.87 -15.06 3.28
CA LEU A 144 9.18 -14.89 4.57
C LEU A 144 9.50 -16.03 5.54
N ASN A 145 9.49 -17.28 5.06
CA ASN A 145 9.81 -18.45 5.87
C ASN A 145 11.25 -18.41 6.41
N GLN A 146 12.23 -17.92 5.64
CA GLN A 146 13.62 -17.75 6.11
C GLN A 146 13.73 -16.77 7.29
N PHE A 147 12.81 -15.81 7.37
CA PHE A 147 12.73 -14.81 8.44
C PHE A 147 11.69 -15.15 9.52
N GLY A 148 11.17 -16.39 9.56
CA GLY A 148 10.23 -16.86 10.59
C GLY A 148 8.81 -16.31 10.44
N MET A 149 8.44 -15.82 9.26
CA MET A 149 7.10 -15.38 8.90
C MET A 149 6.44 -16.42 7.98
N THR A 150 5.15 -16.24 7.70
CA THR A 150 4.39 -17.14 6.83
C THR A 150 3.64 -16.34 5.77
N GLY A 151 3.27 -16.99 4.67
CA GLY A 151 2.41 -16.36 3.67
C GLY A 151 1.47 -17.35 3.00
N SER A 152 0.38 -16.82 2.45
CA SER A 152 -0.59 -17.59 1.66
C SER A 152 -1.13 -16.75 0.52
N THR A 153 -1.58 -17.39 -0.55
CA THR A 153 -2.13 -16.70 -1.71
C THR A 153 -3.63 -16.49 -1.60
N VAL A 154 -4.11 -15.37 -2.14
CA VAL A 154 -5.53 -15.06 -2.29
C VAL A 154 -5.82 -14.86 -3.77
N SER A 155 -6.57 -15.80 -4.36
CA SER A 155 -6.95 -15.72 -5.77
C SER A 155 -8.17 -14.82 -5.94
N PHE A 156 -8.13 -13.86 -6.86
CA PHE A 156 -9.30 -13.06 -7.21
C PHE A 156 -9.32 -12.73 -8.71
N LYS A 157 -10.50 -12.39 -9.23
CA LYS A 157 -10.68 -11.97 -10.63
C LYS A 157 -10.85 -10.46 -10.66
N GLU A 158 -10.18 -9.79 -11.61
CA GLU A 158 -10.29 -8.35 -11.89
C GLU A 158 -9.79 -7.44 -10.74
N GLY A 159 -9.55 -6.15 -10.97
CA GLY A 159 -9.00 -5.22 -9.97
C GLY A 159 -7.47 -5.18 -9.94
N LEU A 160 -6.91 -4.03 -9.53
CA LEU A 160 -5.48 -3.73 -9.66
C LEU A 160 -4.64 -4.51 -8.63
N HIS A 161 -4.94 -4.32 -7.35
CA HIS A 161 -4.24 -4.98 -6.24
C HIS A 161 -5.19 -5.51 -5.17
N LEU A 162 -4.72 -6.47 -4.37
CA LEU A 162 -5.42 -6.95 -3.18
C LEU A 162 -5.82 -5.78 -2.26
N LYS A 163 -4.88 -4.88 -1.92
CA LYS A 163 -5.14 -3.75 -1.00
C LYS A 163 -6.00 -2.63 -1.57
N SER A 164 -6.43 -2.73 -2.82
CA SER A 164 -7.47 -1.85 -3.36
C SER A 164 -8.85 -2.17 -2.76
N GLY A 165 -9.06 -3.40 -2.26
CA GLY A 165 -10.34 -3.83 -1.73
C GLY A 165 -10.32 -4.43 -0.33
N VAL A 166 -9.13 -4.60 0.26
CA VAL A 166 -8.97 -5.05 1.65
C VAL A 166 -7.89 -4.28 2.40
N SER A 167 -8.13 -3.95 3.66
CA SER A 167 -7.11 -3.35 4.54
C SER A 167 -7.23 -3.88 5.96
N TYR A 168 -6.14 -4.41 6.49
CA TYR A 168 -6.06 -4.87 7.87
C TYR A 168 -5.78 -3.69 8.81
N LEU A 169 -6.63 -3.53 9.83
CA LEU A 169 -6.57 -2.40 10.76
C LEU A 169 -6.05 -2.79 12.15
N GLU A 170 -5.31 -3.89 12.25
CA GLU A 170 -4.98 -4.55 13.53
C GLU A 170 -6.20 -5.04 14.31
N ASN A 171 -5.98 -5.68 15.45
CA ASN A 171 -7.04 -6.15 16.36
C ASN A 171 -8.10 -7.05 15.71
N ASN A 172 -7.69 -7.86 14.73
CA ASN A 172 -8.57 -8.74 13.95
C ASN A 172 -9.63 -8.02 13.09
N ASN A 173 -9.57 -6.70 12.93
CA ASN A 173 -10.49 -5.94 12.10
C ASN A 173 -9.96 -5.81 10.66
N LEU A 174 -10.82 -6.11 9.69
CA LEU A 174 -10.49 -6.07 8.27
C LEU A 174 -11.53 -5.24 7.52
N LEU A 175 -11.10 -4.14 6.90
CA LEU A 175 -11.93 -3.46 5.91
C LEU A 175 -12.00 -4.33 4.66
N VAL A 176 -13.20 -4.54 4.14
CA VAL A 176 -13.43 -5.35 2.95
C VAL A 176 -14.52 -4.73 2.09
N THR A 177 -14.36 -4.77 0.77
CA THR A 177 -15.40 -4.35 -0.18
C THR A 177 -15.58 -5.33 -1.33
N GLY A 178 -16.75 -5.27 -1.97
CA GLY A 178 -17.10 -6.05 -3.14
C GLY A 178 -16.82 -7.55 -2.98
N LYS A 179 -16.12 -8.11 -3.97
CA LYS A 179 -15.81 -9.56 -4.07
C LYS A 179 -14.95 -10.13 -2.94
N PHE A 180 -14.34 -9.29 -2.11
CA PHE A 180 -13.50 -9.75 -1.01
C PHE A 180 -14.32 -10.09 0.24
N ILE A 181 -15.58 -9.66 0.32
CA ILE A 181 -16.47 -9.90 1.47
C ILE A 181 -16.66 -11.40 1.74
N ASP A 182 -16.86 -12.20 0.68
CA ASP A 182 -17.18 -13.63 0.83
C ASP A 182 -15.97 -14.56 0.80
N LYS A 183 -14.74 -14.00 0.80
CA LYS A 183 -13.50 -14.78 0.68
C LYS A 183 -13.31 -15.70 1.90
N PRO A 184 -13.22 -17.03 1.70
CA PRO A 184 -13.00 -17.97 2.81
C PRO A 184 -11.80 -17.62 3.68
N GLU A 185 -10.73 -17.09 3.06
CA GLU A 185 -9.48 -16.68 3.70
C GLU A 185 -9.69 -15.58 4.77
N PHE A 186 -10.76 -14.79 4.64
CA PHE A 186 -11.05 -13.65 5.48
C PHE A 186 -12.16 -13.87 6.52
N ARG A 187 -12.86 -15.02 6.51
CA ARG A 187 -13.97 -15.31 7.43
C ARG A 187 -13.62 -15.28 8.92
N LYS A 188 -12.33 -15.41 9.25
CA LYS A 188 -11.83 -15.37 10.64
C LYS A 188 -11.69 -13.96 11.21
N PHE A 189 -11.71 -12.93 10.35
CA PHE A 189 -11.61 -11.54 10.76
C PHE A 189 -12.97 -10.97 11.13
N ASN A 190 -12.96 -9.90 11.95
CA ASN A 190 -14.11 -9.02 12.07
C ASN A 190 -14.18 -8.13 10.81
N LEU A 191 -15.11 -8.44 9.92
CA LEU A 191 -15.25 -7.75 8.65
C LEU A 191 -15.99 -6.42 8.84
N ILE A 192 -15.31 -5.32 8.53
CA ILE A 192 -15.91 -3.99 8.40
C ILE A 192 -16.20 -3.77 6.91
N THR A 193 -17.45 -3.96 6.51
CA THR A 193 -17.83 -3.85 5.10
C THR A 193 -17.86 -2.40 4.64
N VAL A 194 -17.14 -2.11 3.57
CA VAL A 194 -17.13 -0.80 2.90
C VAL A 194 -18.15 -0.84 1.77
N ASP A 195 -19.09 0.11 1.81
CA ASP A 195 -20.18 0.18 0.84
C ASP A 195 -19.62 0.49 -0.57
N GLN A 196 -20.29 -0.01 -1.60
CA GLN A 196 -19.77 0.06 -2.97
C GLN A 196 -19.50 1.51 -3.45
N ASP A 197 -20.35 2.45 -3.03
CA ASP A 197 -20.23 3.88 -3.34
C ASP A 197 -19.07 4.57 -2.59
N GLU A 198 -18.56 3.95 -1.54
CA GLU A 198 -17.38 4.38 -0.79
C GLU A 198 -16.18 3.43 -0.94
N SER A 199 -16.18 2.57 -1.95
CA SER A 199 -15.17 1.50 -2.14
C SER A 199 -13.71 2.00 -2.10
N TYR A 200 -13.45 3.24 -2.52
CA TYR A 200 -12.11 3.84 -2.42
C TYR A 200 -11.58 3.92 -0.98
N ALA A 201 -12.45 4.09 0.02
CA ALA A 201 -12.07 4.13 1.44
C ALA A 201 -11.63 2.77 1.99
N ALA A 202 -11.80 1.68 1.24
CA ALA A 202 -11.21 0.38 1.59
C ALA A 202 -9.67 0.45 1.65
N ASN A 203 -9.05 1.42 0.96
CA ASN A 203 -7.62 1.74 1.10
C ASN A 203 -7.39 2.73 2.27
N SER A 204 -7.70 2.27 3.48
CA SER A 204 -7.37 2.97 4.73
C SER A 204 -6.21 2.25 5.43
N ILE A 205 -5.38 2.97 6.17
CA ILE A 205 -4.18 2.38 6.80
C ILE A 205 -4.19 2.57 8.31
N TRP A 206 -3.79 1.53 9.03
CA TRP A 206 -3.55 1.60 10.47
C TRP A 206 -2.10 2.00 10.77
N ILE A 207 -1.94 2.93 11.71
CA ILE A 207 -0.63 3.40 12.20
C ILE A 207 -0.74 3.69 13.69
N ASN A 208 -0.06 2.88 14.51
CA ASN A 208 0.17 3.14 15.94
C ASN A 208 -1.09 3.51 16.74
N GLY A 209 -2.22 2.85 16.44
CA GLY A 209 -3.50 3.07 17.11
C GLY A 209 -4.43 4.07 16.44
N ASN A 210 -3.98 4.74 15.37
CA ASN A 210 -4.82 5.58 14.51
C ASN A 210 -5.12 4.85 13.20
N VAL A 211 -6.27 5.15 12.60
CA VAL A 211 -6.61 4.73 11.23
C VAL A 211 -6.73 5.98 10.38
N LEU A 212 -5.88 6.07 9.35
CA LEU A 212 -6.00 7.10 8.33
C LEU A 212 -7.04 6.63 7.31
N VAL A 213 -8.04 7.47 7.08
CA VAL A 213 -9.14 7.22 6.14
C VAL A 213 -9.11 8.31 5.07
N PRO A 214 -9.27 7.99 3.78
CA PRO A 214 -9.38 9.04 2.77
C PRO A 214 -10.55 9.97 3.12
N GLN A 215 -10.39 11.28 2.92
CA GLN A 215 -11.47 12.24 3.21
C GLN A 215 -12.65 12.05 2.25
N GLY A 216 -13.88 12.24 2.76
CA GLY A 216 -15.10 12.25 1.94
C GLY A 216 -15.89 10.95 1.91
N PHE A 217 -15.58 10.00 2.81
CA PHE A 217 -16.23 8.68 2.89
C PHE A 217 -16.87 8.46 4.29
N PRO A 218 -17.96 9.19 4.60
CA PRO A 218 -18.52 9.24 5.95
C PRO A 218 -19.08 7.90 6.46
N LYS A 219 -19.62 7.02 5.60
CA LYS A 219 -20.15 5.72 6.05
C LYS A 219 -19.03 4.82 6.55
N THR A 220 -17.94 4.75 5.78
CA THR A 220 -16.75 3.97 6.08
C THR A 220 -16.03 4.53 7.30
N ARG A 221 -15.85 5.85 7.36
CA ARG A 221 -15.35 6.55 8.55
C ARG A 221 -16.13 6.12 9.79
N LYS A 222 -17.47 6.23 9.77
CA LYS A 222 -18.32 5.89 10.93
C LYS A 222 -18.19 4.42 11.34
N LYS A 223 -18.11 3.50 10.38
CA LYS A 223 -17.91 2.07 10.66
C LYS A 223 -16.56 1.79 11.33
N ILE A 224 -15.48 2.45 10.89
CA ILE A 224 -14.15 2.35 11.52
C ILE A 224 -14.16 2.94 12.94
N GLU A 225 -14.82 4.08 13.13
CA GLU A 225 -14.93 4.74 14.45
C GLU A 225 -15.70 3.86 15.43
N SER A 226 -16.76 3.21 14.95
CA SER A 226 -17.58 2.29 15.73
C SER A 226 -16.83 1.02 16.11
N ALA A 227 -15.76 0.66 15.39
CA ALA A 227 -14.83 -0.42 15.75
C ALA A 227 -13.78 0.01 16.78
N GLY A 228 -13.83 1.25 17.28
CA GLY A 228 -13.01 1.73 18.41
C GLY A 228 -11.71 2.43 18.01
N TYR A 229 -11.51 2.73 16.72
CA TYR A 229 -10.30 3.40 16.26
C TYR A 229 -10.39 4.93 16.36
N LYS A 230 -9.24 5.55 16.63
CA LYS A 230 -9.06 6.99 16.38
C LYS A 230 -8.87 7.20 14.88
N ILE A 231 -9.67 8.09 14.30
CA ILE A 231 -9.62 8.35 12.86
C ILE A 231 -8.93 9.67 12.58
N ILE A 232 -8.09 9.66 11.54
CA ILE A 232 -7.58 10.87 10.92
C ILE A 232 -7.99 10.83 9.45
N GLU A 233 -8.83 11.79 9.03
CA GLU A 233 -9.16 11.93 7.61
C GLU A 233 -8.03 12.64 6.88
N VAL A 234 -7.64 12.10 5.73
CA VAL A 234 -6.58 12.68 4.89
C VAL A 234 -7.11 12.84 3.48
N ASP A 235 -7.05 14.06 2.96
CA ASP A 235 -7.37 14.32 1.56
C ASP A 235 -6.25 13.79 0.66
N VAL A 236 -6.64 12.87 -0.23
CA VAL A 236 -5.77 12.27 -1.27
C VAL A 236 -6.49 12.27 -2.63
N SER A 237 -7.38 13.25 -2.86
CA SER A 237 -8.19 13.32 -4.09
C SER A 237 -7.36 13.34 -5.37
N GLU A 238 -6.17 13.94 -5.35
CA GLU A 238 -5.31 14.01 -6.53
C GLU A 238 -4.64 12.67 -6.83
N PHE A 239 -4.29 11.90 -5.79
CA PHE A 239 -3.75 10.56 -5.93
C PHE A 239 -4.81 9.55 -6.38
N ARG A 240 -6.08 9.75 -5.95
CA ARG A 240 -7.22 8.96 -6.41
C ARG A 240 -7.38 8.98 -7.93
N LYS A 241 -7.06 10.10 -8.59
CA LYS A 241 -7.12 10.23 -10.05
C LYS A 241 -6.13 9.32 -10.78
N LEU A 242 -5.12 8.80 -10.08
CA LEU A 242 -4.11 7.86 -10.58
C LEU A 242 -4.25 6.47 -9.94
N ASP A 243 -5.46 6.11 -9.50
CA ASP A 243 -5.77 4.85 -8.81
C ASP A 243 -4.97 4.62 -7.51
N GLY A 244 -4.26 5.63 -7.01
CA GLY A 244 -3.48 5.58 -5.78
C GLY A 244 -4.31 5.90 -4.54
N GLY A 245 -3.90 5.33 -3.41
CA GLY A 245 -4.51 5.57 -2.09
C GLY A 245 -3.48 5.82 -0.99
N LEU A 246 -3.92 5.82 0.26
CA LEU A 246 -3.06 6.05 1.42
C LEU A 246 -1.95 5.00 1.56
N SER A 247 -2.27 3.73 1.30
CA SER A 247 -1.28 2.65 1.40
C SER A 247 -0.12 2.86 0.42
N CYS A 248 -0.46 3.28 -0.80
CA CYS A 248 0.46 3.43 -1.93
C CYS A 248 1.56 4.46 -1.67
N LEU A 249 1.26 5.52 -0.92
CA LEU A 249 2.13 6.67 -0.69
C LEU A 249 3.27 6.43 0.29
N SER A 250 3.35 5.25 0.92
CA SER A 250 4.41 4.98 1.90
C SER A 250 4.76 3.51 2.09
N LEU A 251 6.02 3.27 2.46
CA LEU A 251 6.45 2.05 3.14
C LEU A 251 6.49 2.32 4.65
N ARG A 252 5.95 1.42 5.47
CA ARG A 252 5.82 1.58 6.94
C ARG A 252 6.46 0.40 7.66
N PHE A 253 7.31 0.65 8.64
CA PHE A 253 8.07 -0.40 9.36
C PHE A 253 8.53 0.01 10.77
#